data_AF-A0AA90K4E0-F1
#
_entry.id   AF-A0AA90K4E0-F1
#
_cell.length_a   1.000
_cell.length_b   1.000
_cell.length_c   1.000
_cell.angle_alpha   90.00
_cell.angle_beta   90.00
_cell.angle_gamma   90.00
#
_symmetry.space_group_name_H-M   'P 1'
#
loop_
_entity.id
_entity.type
_entity.pdbx_description
1 polymer ?
#
loop_
_entity_poly.entity_id
_entity_poly.type
_entity_poly.pdbx_seq_one_letter_code
_entity_poly.pdbx_strand_id
1 'polypeptide(L)'
;MKLSDLWPRAGAGKPATPVVSVAVTKRAGAGQPVATGNTPASICAPRGPAELPATLAECEVPEETLARDAIRLECQIGVAEGTAKAEKRYADPTWCHRAKAALKHINRDRQRLMQHMKALRIEARRSCPAWQARDKAILRELNARVSKEVFDECVRVVDEELEVLR
;
A
#
# COMPACT_ATOMS: atom_id res chain seq x y z
N MET A 1 32.57 -12.33 27.16
CA MET A 1 32.31 -10.87 27.20
C MET A 1 30.80 -10.66 27.23
N LYS A 2 30.27 -9.90 28.20
CA LYS A 2 28.81 -9.70 28.38
C LYS A 2 28.35 -8.52 27.52
N LEU A 3 27.36 -8.75 26.66
CA LEU A 3 26.80 -7.78 25.70
C LEU A 3 26.03 -6.61 26.36
N SER A 4 25.81 -6.67 27.68
CA SER A 4 25.08 -5.66 28.46
C SER A 4 25.85 -4.35 28.69
N ASP A 5 27.16 -4.33 28.44
CA ASP A 5 28.02 -3.17 28.74
C ASP A 5 28.03 -2.13 27.60
N LEU A 6 27.31 -2.41 26.49
CA LEU A 6 27.31 -1.59 25.27
C LEU A 6 26.10 -0.64 25.13
N TRP A 7 25.26 -0.49 26.17
CA TRP A 7 24.13 0.44 26.12
C TRP A 7 24.28 1.59 27.12
N PRO A 8 24.08 2.86 26.71
CA PRO A 8 24.18 3.98 27.62
C PRO A 8 23.08 3.92 28.68
N ARG A 9 23.50 3.89 29.95
CA ARG A 9 22.64 3.95 31.14
C ARG A 9 21.95 5.32 31.17
N ALA A 10 20.63 5.32 31.03
CA ALA A 10 19.82 6.52 31.20
C ALA A 10 19.94 7.01 32.66
N GLY A 11 20.35 8.28 32.84
CA GLY A 11 20.30 8.97 34.13
C GLY A 11 21.65 9.36 34.72
N ALA A 12 22.28 10.41 34.17
CA ALA A 12 23.24 11.24 34.88
C ALA A 12 23.24 12.67 34.29
N GLY A 13 22.34 13.49 34.82
CA GLY A 13 22.36 14.96 34.93
C GLY A 13 23.00 15.84 33.84
N LYS A 14 22.15 16.59 33.12
CA LYS A 14 22.12 18.08 33.04
C LYS A 14 20.94 18.52 32.14
N PRO A 15 20.13 19.52 32.53
CA PRO A 15 19.01 19.98 31.71
C PRO A 15 19.53 20.95 30.63
N ALA A 16 19.40 20.59 29.37
CA ALA A 16 19.57 21.52 28.26
C ALA A 16 18.17 21.97 27.79
N THR A 17 17.93 23.27 27.84
CA THR A 17 16.73 23.98 27.45
C THR A 17 16.30 23.65 26.00
N PRO A 18 15.01 23.36 25.74
CA PRO A 18 14.52 23.28 24.36
C PRO A 18 14.14 24.69 23.88
N VAL A 19 14.96 25.26 23.01
CA VAL A 19 14.56 26.38 22.14
C VAL A 19 14.76 25.92 20.72
N VAL A 20 13.68 25.53 20.04
CA VAL A 20 13.28 25.98 18.69
C VAL A 20 11.85 25.50 18.46
N SER A 21 10.88 26.40 18.56
CA SER A 21 9.54 26.19 18.01
C SER A 21 9.60 26.53 16.52
N VAL A 22 9.53 25.52 15.64
CA VAL A 22 9.38 25.76 14.19
C VAL A 22 7.90 25.88 13.87
N ALA A 23 7.43 27.11 13.71
CA ALA A 23 6.13 27.40 13.11
C ALA A 23 6.24 27.27 11.58
N VAL A 24 5.56 26.28 10.99
CA VAL A 24 5.45 26.13 9.53
C VAL A 24 4.36 27.07 9.03
N THR A 25 4.76 28.18 8.43
CA THR A 25 3.86 29.04 7.65
C THR A 25 3.82 28.55 6.20
N LYS A 26 2.62 28.18 5.75
CA LYS A 26 2.28 27.80 4.38
C LYS A 26 2.37 29.05 3.48
N ARG A 27 3.33 29.09 2.55
CA ARG A 27 3.38 30.15 1.53
C ARG A 27 2.65 29.69 0.27
N ALA A 28 1.55 30.37 -0.03
CA ALA A 28 0.88 30.34 -1.33
C ALA A 28 1.81 30.90 -2.41
N GLY A 29 1.69 30.35 -3.63
CA GLY A 29 2.73 30.41 -4.65
C GLY A 29 2.86 31.70 -5.47
N ALA A 30 3.86 31.67 -6.36
CA ALA A 30 3.94 32.42 -7.60
C ALA A 30 4.96 31.69 -8.49
N GLY A 31 4.56 31.33 -9.71
CA GLY A 31 5.34 30.49 -10.63
C GLY A 31 6.26 31.26 -11.57
N GLN A 32 7.21 30.54 -12.17
CA GLN A 32 7.36 30.41 -13.63
C GLN A 32 8.43 29.35 -13.99
N PRO A 33 8.42 28.82 -15.23
CA PRO A 33 8.85 27.47 -15.55
C PRO A 33 10.30 27.42 -16.04
N VAL A 34 11.01 26.33 -15.75
CA VAL A 34 12.22 25.96 -16.48
C VAL A 34 12.24 24.44 -16.73
N ALA A 35 12.11 24.15 -18.02
CA ALA A 35 12.65 23.04 -18.80
C ALA A 35 13.21 21.80 -18.09
N THR A 36 12.61 20.67 -18.44
CA THR A 36 13.26 19.44 -18.91
C THR A 36 14.55 19.03 -18.20
N GLY A 37 14.40 18.23 -17.16
CA GLY A 37 15.47 17.39 -16.64
C GLY A 37 14.88 16.25 -15.83
N ASN A 38 14.88 15.05 -16.40
CA ASN A 38 14.47 13.79 -15.76
C ASN A 38 15.38 13.47 -14.56
N THR A 39 15.25 14.23 -13.49
CA THR A 39 15.87 13.90 -12.21
C THR A 39 14.86 13.03 -11.49
N PRO A 40 15.07 11.70 -11.35
CA PRO A 40 14.17 10.88 -10.57
C PRO A 40 14.13 11.47 -9.16
N ALA A 41 12.93 11.83 -8.70
CA ALA A 41 12.69 12.32 -7.36
C ALA A 41 13.49 11.46 -6.36
N SER A 42 14.21 12.11 -5.43
CA SER A 42 15.05 11.43 -4.45
C SER A 42 14.29 10.27 -3.81
N ILE A 43 14.71 9.05 -4.14
CA ILE A 43 14.11 7.77 -3.75
C ILE A 43 14.14 7.55 -2.22
N CYS A 44 14.80 8.45 -1.48
CA CYS A 44 14.94 8.44 -0.03
C CYS A 44 14.04 9.44 0.70
N ALA A 45 13.18 10.20 0.01
CA ALA A 45 12.19 11.02 0.69
C ALA A 45 11.10 10.14 1.31
N PRO A 46 10.68 10.37 2.57
CA PRO A 46 9.58 9.63 3.16
C PRO A 46 8.31 9.87 2.34
N ARG A 47 7.87 8.84 1.61
CA ARG A 47 6.59 8.85 0.90
C ARG A 47 5.48 8.52 1.89
N GLY A 48 4.46 9.37 1.93
CA GLY A 48 3.18 9.03 2.56
C GLY A 48 2.48 7.90 1.79
N PRO A 49 1.41 7.30 2.35
CA PRO A 49 0.62 6.31 1.64
C PRO A 49 0.18 6.86 0.28
N ALA A 50 0.51 6.16 -0.81
CA ALA A 50 0.05 6.57 -2.13
C ALA A 50 -1.48 6.53 -2.19
N GLU A 51 -2.08 7.55 -2.79
CA GLU A 51 -3.52 7.55 -3.08
C GLU A 51 -3.84 6.42 -4.07
N LEU A 52 -4.92 5.69 -3.80
CA LEU A 52 -5.35 4.58 -4.64
C LEU A 52 -6.19 5.12 -5.80
N PRO A 53 -5.83 4.82 -7.07
CA PRO A 53 -6.56 5.34 -8.23
C PRO A 53 -7.99 4.83 -8.32
N ALA A 54 -8.88 5.56 -8.98
CA ALA A 54 -10.30 5.20 -9.03
C ALA A 54 -10.60 4.10 -10.06
N THR A 55 -9.79 3.98 -11.12
CA THR A 55 -10.05 3.07 -12.24
C THR A 55 -8.92 2.05 -12.44
N LEU A 56 -9.25 0.92 -13.08
CA LEU A 56 -8.24 -0.11 -13.40
C LEU A 56 -7.17 0.39 -14.36
N ALA A 57 -7.55 1.23 -15.33
CA ALA A 57 -6.60 1.82 -16.28
C ALA A 57 -5.60 2.75 -15.56
N GLU A 58 -6.08 3.55 -14.62
CA GLU A 58 -5.19 4.41 -13.80
C GLU A 58 -4.31 3.61 -12.85
N CYS A 59 -4.64 2.35 -12.52
CA CYS A 59 -3.81 1.49 -11.68
C CYS A 59 -2.58 0.92 -12.40
N GLU A 60 -2.56 0.88 -13.74
CA GLU A 60 -1.45 0.28 -14.51
C GLU A 60 -0.14 1.06 -14.33
N VAL A 61 -0.22 2.39 -14.41
CA VAL A 61 0.94 3.28 -14.25
C VAL A 61 1.60 3.18 -12.86
N PRO A 62 0.88 3.27 -11.74
CA PRO A 62 1.46 3.09 -10.42
C PRO A 62 1.90 1.64 -10.17
N GLU A 63 1.23 0.64 -10.74
CA GLU A 63 1.68 -0.77 -10.67
C GLU A 63 3.07 -0.92 -11.30
N GLU A 64 3.24 -0.45 -12.53
CA GLU A 64 4.52 -0.54 -13.24
C GLU A 64 5.60 0.28 -12.53
N THR A 65 5.26 1.49 -12.06
CA THR A 65 6.21 2.37 -11.36
C THR A 65 6.71 1.72 -10.07
N LEU A 66 5.80 1.20 -9.24
CA LEU A 66 6.17 0.54 -7.98
C LEU A 66 6.96 -0.75 -8.24
N ALA A 67 6.63 -1.49 -9.32
CA ALA A 67 7.37 -2.68 -9.70
C ALA A 67 8.81 -2.34 -10.12
N ARG A 68 8.97 -1.31 -10.96
CA ARG A 68 10.28 -0.83 -11.43
C ARG A 68 11.13 -0.31 -10.28
N ASP A 69 10.55 0.48 -9.38
CA ASP A 69 11.23 1.03 -8.20
C ASP A 69 11.68 -0.08 -7.24
N ALA A 70 10.83 -1.08 -7.01
CA ALA A 70 11.18 -2.25 -6.18
C ALA A 70 12.37 -3.01 -6.76
N ILE A 71 12.31 -3.39 -8.04
CA ILE A 71 13.38 -4.13 -8.73
C ILE A 71 14.69 -3.33 -8.67
N ARG A 72 14.64 -2.04 -8.98
CA ARG A 72 15.81 -1.18 -8.95
C ARG A 72 16.47 -1.18 -7.57
N LEU A 73 15.68 -1.04 -6.51
CA LEU A 73 16.19 -0.96 -5.14
C LEU A 73 16.71 -2.31 -4.65
N GLU A 74 16.04 -3.41 -5.00
CA GLU A 74 16.51 -4.77 -4.75
C GLU A 74 17.85 -5.05 -5.42
N CYS A 75 18.02 -4.66 -6.69
CA CYS A 75 19.29 -4.80 -7.40
C CYS A 75 20.40 -3.96 -6.73
N GLN A 76 20.12 -2.71 -6.33
CA GLN A 76 21.10 -1.86 -5.65
C GLN A 76 21.54 -2.46 -4.31
N ILE A 77 20.60 -2.97 -3.51
CA ILE A 77 20.90 -3.66 -2.25
C ILE A 77 21.70 -4.93 -2.53
N GLY A 78 21.29 -5.73 -3.51
CA GLY A 78 21.98 -6.98 -3.88
C GLY A 78 23.42 -6.75 -4.34
N VAL A 79 23.68 -5.70 -5.14
CA VAL A 79 25.04 -5.30 -5.53
C VAL A 79 25.84 -4.89 -4.31
N ALA A 80 25.30 -4.04 -3.43
CA ALA A 80 25.99 -3.61 -2.23
C ALA A 80 26.34 -4.79 -1.29
N GLU A 81 25.41 -5.74 -1.12
CA GLU A 81 25.64 -6.95 -0.33
C GLU A 81 26.65 -7.89 -1.00
N GLY A 82 26.64 -7.99 -2.33
CA GLY A 82 27.61 -8.76 -3.11
C GLY A 82 29.03 -8.19 -2.99
N THR A 83 29.20 -6.88 -3.19
CA THR A 83 30.48 -6.19 -3.03
C THR A 83 31.01 -6.30 -1.60
N ALA A 84 30.14 -6.19 -0.59
CA ALA A 84 30.54 -6.38 0.81
C ALA A 84 31.09 -7.79 1.07
N LYS A 85 30.49 -8.83 0.47
CA LYS A 85 30.96 -10.22 0.61
C LYS A 85 32.26 -10.48 -0.14
N ALA A 86 32.37 -10.02 -1.39
CA ALA A 86 33.50 -10.29 -2.28
C ALA A 86 34.73 -9.44 -1.93
N GLU A 87 34.55 -8.14 -1.71
CA GLU A 87 35.65 -7.17 -1.58
C GLU A 87 35.85 -6.68 -0.15
N LYS A 88 35.03 -7.12 0.82
CA LYS A 88 34.99 -6.60 2.20
C LYS A 88 34.74 -5.08 2.27
N ARG A 89 34.25 -4.48 1.18
CA ARG A 89 33.85 -3.07 1.11
C ARG A 89 32.37 -2.94 1.41
N TYR A 90 32.05 -2.57 2.64
CA TYR A 90 30.68 -2.39 3.09
C TYR A 90 30.09 -1.06 2.60
N ALA A 91 28.84 -1.09 2.16
CA ALA A 91 28.08 0.13 1.89
C ALA A 91 27.73 0.86 3.18
N ASP A 92 27.43 2.16 3.07
CA ASP A 92 27.03 2.99 4.20
C ASP A 92 25.82 2.36 4.96
N PRO A 93 25.95 2.09 6.27
CA PRO A 93 24.87 1.47 7.05
C PRO A 93 23.58 2.30 7.02
N THR A 94 23.68 3.63 7.07
CA THR A 94 22.51 4.51 7.05
C THR A 94 21.78 4.45 5.71
N TRP A 95 22.51 4.39 4.60
CA TRP A 95 21.94 4.12 3.28
C TRP A 95 21.27 2.75 3.21
N CYS A 96 21.93 1.68 3.68
CA CYS A 96 21.37 0.32 3.68
C CYS A 96 20.04 0.25 4.44
N HIS A 97 19.97 0.87 5.63
CA HIS A 97 18.74 0.93 6.41
C HIS A 97 17.64 1.72 5.70
N ARG A 98 17.97 2.88 5.11
CA ARG A 98 17.00 3.68 4.33
C ARG A 98 16.49 2.93 3.10
N ALA A 99 17.37 2.26 2.37
CA ALA A 99 17.02 1.45 1.20
C ALA A 99 16.09 0.30 1.57
N LYS A 100 16.41 -0.47 2.63
CA LYS A 100 15.55 -1.56 3.11
C LYS A 100 14.19 -1.06 3.62
N ALA A 101 14.16 0.09 4.30
CA ALA A 101 12.92 0.72 4.74
C ALA A 101 12.06 1.17 3.54
N ALA A 102 12.66 1.85 2.56
CA ALA A 102 11.97 2.26 1.34
C ALA A 102 11.39 1.06 0.58
N LEU A 103 12.16 -0.03 0.44
CA LEU A 103 11.69 -1.26 -0.20
C LEU A 103 10.48 -1.86 0.53
N LYS A 104 10.50 -1.88 1.87
CA LYS A 104 9.36 -2.33 2.67
C LYS A 104 8.10 -1.51 2.38
N HIS A 105 8.21 -0.19 2.28
CA HIS A 105 7.08 0.69 1.99
C HIS A 105 6.55 0.47 0.56
N ILE A 106 7.45 0.41 -0.42
CA ILE A 106 7.08 0.10 -1.82
C ILE A 106 6.32 -1.23 -1.90
N ASN A 107 6.82 -2.29 -1.25
CA ASN A 107 6.16 -3.60 -1.26
C ASN A 107 4.80 -3.57 -0.55
N ARG A 108 4.64 -2.76 0.50
CA ARG A 108 3.35 -2.55 1.15
C ARG A 108 2.36 -1.82 0.24
N ASP A 109 2.81 -0.83 -0.51
CA ASP A 109 1.97 -0.10 -1.48
C ASP A 109 1.59 -0.98 -2.67
N ARG A 110 2.51 -1.83 -3.17
CA ARG A 110 2.19 -2.86 -4.18
C ARG A 110 1.10 -3.82 -3.70
N GLN A 111 1.20 -4.29 -2.47
CA GLN A 111 0.20 -5.18 -1.89
C GLN A 111 -1.17 -4.49 -1.78
N ARG A 112 -1.19 -3.22 -1.36
CA ARG A 112 -2.42 -2.41 -1.29
C ARG A 112 -3.04 -2.21 -2.67
N LEU A 113 -2.23 -1.85 -3.66
CA LEU A 113 -2.69 -1.67 -5.03
C LEU A 113 -3.25 -2.97 -5.62
N MET A 114 -2.61 -4.12 -5.39
CA MET A 114 -3.12 -5.41 -5.85
C MET A 114 -4.50 -5.74 -5.26
N GLN A 115 -4.70 -5.50 -3.96
CA GLN A 115 -5.99 -5.70 -3.30
C GLN A 115 -7.05 -4.75 -3.85
N HIS A 116 -6.68 -3.49 -4.08
CA HIS A 116 -7.56 -2.47 -4.67
C HIS A 116 -7.99 -2.85 -6.09
N MET A 117 -7.05 -3.22 -6.97
CA MET A 117 -7.35 -3.68 -8.32
C MET A 117 -8.23 -4.92 -8.33
N LYS A 118 -8.08 -5.83 -7.35
CA LYS A 118 -8.98 -6.97 -7.19
C LYS A 118 -10.41 -6.51 -6.85
N ALA A 119 -10.57 -5.55 -5.95
CA ALA A 119 -11.88 -4.97 -5.62
C ALA A 119 -12.52 -4.30 -6.83
N LEU A 120 -11.77 -3.46 -7.55
CA LEU A 120 -12.24 -2.82 -8.79
C LEU A 120 -12.68 -3.83 -9.86
N ARG A 121 -11.97 -4.95 -10.03
CA ARG A 121 -12.39 -6.02 -10.95
C ARG A 121 -13.71 -6.67 -10.54
N ILE A 122 -13.94 -6.84 -9.24
CA ILE A 122 -15.20 -7.39 -8.70
C ILE A 122 -16.34 -6.38 -8.92
N GLU A 123 -16.10 -5.10 -8.66
CA GLU A 123 -17.07 -4.03 -8.87
C GLU A 123 -17.41 -3.85 -10.36
N ALA A 124 -16.42 -3.89 -11.24
CA ALA A 124 -16.62 -3.86 -12.69
C ALA A 124 -17.47 -5.05 -13.17
N ARG A 125 -17.28 -6.24 -12.57
CA ARG A 125 -18.11 -7.41 -12.87
C ARG A 125 -19.56 -7.24 -12.37
N ARG A 126 -19.74 -6.72 -11.16
CA ARG A 126 -21.08 -6.47 -10.57
C ARG A 126 -21.86 -5.39 -11.31
N SER A 127 -21.18 -4.40 -11.86
CA SER A 127 -21.76 -3.32 -12.66
C SER A 127 -21.97 -3.69 -14.13
N CYS A 128 -21.47 -4.85 -14.58
CA CYS A 128 -21.65 -5.31 -15.95
C CYS A 128 -23.14 -5.56 -16.25
N PRO A 129 -23.73 -4.86 -17.24
CA PRO A 129 -25.16 -5.00 -17.55
C PRO A 129 -25.55 -6.43 -17.93
N ALA A 130 -24.67 -7.19 -18.60
CA ALA A 130 -24.91 -8.58 -18.95
C ALA A 130 -25.04 -9.49 -17.71
N TRP A 131 -24.22 -9.22 -16.68
CA TRP A 131 -24.27 -9.98 -15.43
C TRP A 131 -25.55 -9.64 -14.64
N GLN A 132 -25.88 -8.35 -14.55
CA GLN A 132 -27.12 -7.91 -13.89
C GLN A 132 -28.37 -8.41 -14.62
N ALA A 133 -28.38 -8.40 -15.95
CA ALA A 133 -29.49 -8.92 -16.74
C ALA A 133 -29.68 -10.43 -16.54
N ARG A 134 -28.57 -11.18 -16.47
CA ARG A 134 -28.59 -12.62 -16.16
C ARG A 134 -29.14 -12.89 -14.77
N ASP A 135 -28.62 -12.21 -13.73
CA ASP A 135 -29.08 -12.44 -12.35
C ASP A 135 -30.56 -12.06 -12.20
N LYS A 136 -31.00 -10.96 -12.83
CA LYS A 136 -32.42 -10.58 -12.87
C LYS A 136 -33.29 -11.61 -13.58
N ALA A 137 -32.80 -12.22 -14.67
CA ALA A 137 -33.52 -13.28 -15.38
C ALA A 137 -33.63 -14.55 -14.53
N ILE A 138 -32.56 -14.95 -13.83
CA ILE A 138 -32.57 -16.09 -12.91
C ILE A 138 -33.56 -15.86 -11.78
N LEU A 139 -33.55 -14.68 -11.13
CA LEU A 139 -34.49 -14.34 -10.07
C LEU A 139 -35.94 -14.39 -10.56
N ARG A 140 -36.20 -13.93 -11.79
CA ARG A 140 -37.53 -14.01 -12.40
C ARG A 140 -37.99 -15.45 -12.59
N GLU A 141 -37.11 -16.32 -13.07
CA GLU A 141 -37.41 -17.73 -13.28
C GLU A 141 -37.61 -18.47 -11.95
N LEU A 142 -36.79 -18.17 -10.93
CA LEU A 142 -36.95 -18.70 -9.58
C LEU A 142 -38.29 -18.28 -8.98
N ASN A 143 -38.65 -16.99 -9.05
CA ASN A 143 -39.94 -16.50 -8.56
C ASN A 143 -41.13 -17.12 -9.31
N ALA A 144 -40.97 -17.51 -10.57
CA ALA A 144 -42.04 -18.17 -11.33
C ALA A 144 -42.21 -19.64 -10.94
N ARG A 145 -41.16 -20.30 -10.44
CA ARG A 145 -41.16 -21.75 -10.12
C ARG A 145 -41.32 -22.05 -8.64
N VAL A 146 -40.85 -21.16 -7.78
CA VAL A 146 -40.86 -21.33 -6.33
C VAL A 146 -42.19 -20.82 -5.79
N SER A 147 -42.93 -21.68 -5.09
CA SER A 147 -44.15 -21.28 -4.41
C SER A 147 -43.83 -20.40 -3.21
N LYS A 148 -44.78 -19.57 -2.80
CA LYS A 148 -44.59 -18.64 -1.68
C LYS A 148 -44.21 -19.38 -0.39
N GLU A 149 -44.81 -20.54 -0.14
CA GLU A 149 -44.52 -21.32 1.06
C GLU A 149 -43.07 -21.80 1.12
N VAL A 150 -42.51 -22.23 -0.02
CA VAL A 150 -41.10 -22.67 -0.10
C VAL A 150 -40.16 -21.49 0.08
N PHE A 151 -40.50 -20.34 -0.49
CA PHE A 151 -39.70 -19.12 -0.32
C PHE A 151 -39.68 -18.66 1.14
N ASP A 152 -40.84 -18.58 1.79
CA ASP A 152 -40.96 -18.13 3.18
C ASP A 152 -40.21 -19.06 4.15
N GLU A 153 -40.23 -20.38 3.90
CA GLU A 153 -39.46 -21.34 4.70
C GLU A 153 -37.95 -21.19 4.49
N CYS A 154 -37.48 -20.97 3.25
CA CYS A 154 -36.08 -20.68 2.99
C CYS A 154 -35.60 -19.41 3.70
N VAL A 155 -36.43 -18.35 3.73
CA VAL A 155 -36.12 -17.11 4.45
C VAL A 155 -36.01 -17.38 5.95
N ARG A 156 -36.97 -18.11 6.52
CA ARG A 156 -36.97 -18.46 7.95
C ARG A 156 -35.70 -19.21 8.37
N VAL A 157 -35.27 -20.20 7.57
CA VAL A 157 -34.03 -20.96 7.83
C VAL A 157 -32.79 -20.06 7.79
N VAL A 158 -32.69 -19.16 6.81
CA VAL A 158 -31.55 -18.23 6.70
C VAL A 158 -31.52 -17.23 7.85
N ASP A 159 -32.68 -16.69 8.25
CA ASP A 159 -32.77 -15.77 9.37
C ASP A 159 -32.34 -16.45 10.68
N GLU A 160 -32.73 -17.71 10.90
CA GLU A 160 -32.28 -18.51 12.05
C GLU A 160 -30.77 -18.76 12.03
N GLU A 161 -30.18 -19.08 10.88
CA GLU A 161 -28.72 -19.23 10.75
C GLU A 161 -27.95 -17.92 11.00
N LEU A 162 -28.50 -16.79 10.55
CA LEU A 162 -27.88 -15.48 10.73
C LEU A 162 -28.02 -14.94 12.17
N GLU A 163 -29.09 -15.28 12.87
CA GLU A 163 -29.24 -14.97 14.29
C GLU A 163 -28.23 -15.72 15.16
N VAL A 164 -27.85 -16.95 14.79
CA VAL A 164 -26.81 -17.75 15.50
C VAL A 164 -25.40 -17.17 15.30
N LEU A 165 -25.17 -16.39 14.23
CA LEU A 165 -23.89 -15.73 13.95
C LEU A 165 -23.72 -14.35 14.60
N ARG A 166 -24.76 -13.81 15.25
CA ARG A 166 -24.71 -12.57 16.03
C ARG A 166 -24.30 -12.82 17.48
#